data_AF-A0AAJ2TDC9-F1
#
_entry.id   AF-A0AAJ2TDC9-F1
#
_cell.length_a   1.000
_cell.length_b   1.000
_cell.length_c   1.000
_cell.angle_alpha   90.00
_cell.angle_beta   90.00
_cell.angle_gamma   90.00
#
_symmetry.space_group_name_H-M   'P 1'
#
loop_
_entity.id
_entity.type
_entity.pdbx_description
1 polymer ?
#
loop_
_entity_poly.entity_id
_entity_poly.type
_entity_poly.pdbx_seq_one_letter_code
_entity_poly.pdbx_strand_id
1 'polypeptide(L)'
;MTEKTKKELNRLYMSELVTALVCGMLMYLLTDSTGQPLDLRLLIPGGVLIFIILQSAGYWYYRYQLVDNPSDPMDWIMPLFSVLKKLDLAFFCLYPLYLLYLLILKPDTFFMTMNIFGLILYAFSIIEYYNYYYYSVQIGVIKKKVPSELRLELSHYEKTKLI
;
A
#
# COMPACT_ATOMS: atom_id res chain seq x y z
N MET A 1 18.94 8.33 18.95
CA MET A 1 17.62 8.45 18.31
C MET A 1 16.56 8.30 19.40
N THR A 2 15.56 9.16 19.49
CA THR A 2 14.63 9.26 20.64
C THR A 2 13.56 8.17 20.64
N GLU A 3 13.17 7.64 21.81
CA GLU A 3 12.05 6.68 21.97
C GLU A 3 10.76 7.08 21.23
N LYS A 4 10.52 8.40 21.09
CA LYS A 4 9.41 8.96 20.32
C LYS A 4 9.37 8.44 18.87
N THR A 5 10.52 8.41 18.19
CA THR A 5 10.61 7.96 16.79
C THR A 5 10.33 6.46 16.65
N LYS A 6 10.71 5.66 17.66
CA LYS A 6 10.42 4.22 17.69
C LYS A 6 8.92 3.95 17.86
N LYS A 7 8.26 4.70 18.75
CA LYS A 7 6.81 4.61 18.96
C LYS A 7 6.02 5.04 17.73
N GLU A 8 6.49 6.05 17.02
CA GLU A 8 5.88 6.52 15.75
C GLU A 8 6.00 5.48 14.63
N LEU A 9 7.17 4.88 14.44
CA LEU A 9 7.36 3.80 13.45
C LEU A 9 6.44 2.61 13.72
N ASN A 10 6.31 2.20 14.98
CA ASN A 10 5.39 1.14 15.36
C ASN A 10 3.92 1.54 15.15
N ARG A 11 3.55 2.80 15.44
CA ARG A 11 2.21 3.33 15.15
C ARG A 11 1.89 3.26 13.65
N LEU A 12 2.84 3.66 12.80
CA LEU A 12 2.69 3.60 11.35
C LEU A 12 2.50 2.15 10.88
N TYR A 13 3.40 1.24 11.28
CA TYR A 13 3.28 -0.19 10.99
C TYR A 13 1.91 -0.77 11.38
N MET A 14 1.47 -0.52 12.62
CA MET A 14 0.18 -1.01 13.11
C MET A 14 -0.99 -0.38 12.35
N SER A 15 -0.89 0.91 11.98
CA SER A 15 -1.95 1.55 11.20
C SER A 15 -2.10 0.94 9.81
N GLU A 16 -1.00 0.60 9.14
CA GLU A 16 -1.02 -0.05 7.82
C GLU A 16 -1.62 -1.46 7.91
N LEU A 17 -1.25 -2.23 8.94
CA LEU A 17 -1.84 -3.56 9.17
C LEU A 17 -3.36 -3.49 9.42
N VAL A 18 -3.81 -2.52 10.22
CA VAL A 18 -5.23 -2.30 10.45
C VAL A 18 -5.92 -1.90 9.15
N THR A 19 -5.33 -1.02 8.34
CA THR A 19 -5.87 -0.65 7.03
C THR A 19 -5.98 -1.87 6.11
N ALA A 20 -4.95 -2.71 6.01
CA ALA A 20 -4.99 -3.93 5.21
C ALA A 20 -6.12 -4.88 5.67
N LEU A 21 -6.29 -5.02 6.99
CA LEU A 21 -7.34 -5.85 7.57
C LEU A 21 -8.74 -5.27 7.28
N VAL A 22 -8.93 -3.95 7.43
CA VAL A 22 -10.20 -3.28 7.11
C VAL A 22 -10.53 -3.40 5.63
N CYS A 23 -9.56 -3.17 4.74
CA CYS A 23 -9.73 -3.39 3.29
C CYS A 23 -10.10 -4.84 2.98
N GLY A 24 -9.43 -5.82 3.61
CA GLY A 24 -9.75 -7.23 3.47
C GLY A 24 -11.18 -7.57 3.91
N MET A 25 -11.62 -7.05 5.06
CA MET A 25 -12.98 -7.24 5.55
C MET A 25 -14.02 -6.58 4.63
N LEU A 26 -13.75 -5.36 4.12
CA LEU A 26 -14.65 -4.69 3.18
C LEU A 26 -14.81 -5.50 1.89
N MET A 27 -13.73 -6.04 1.33
CA MET A 27 -13.81 -6.91 0.16
C MET A 27 -14.61 -8.19 0.43
N TYR A 28 -14.41 -8.80 1.60
CA TYR A 28 -15.15 -9.99 2.01
C TYR A 28 -16.65 -9.69 2.09
N LEU A 29 -17.04 -8.62 2.80
CA LEU A 29 -18.44 -8.22 2.95
C LEU A 29 -19.08 -7.86 1.60
N LEU A 30 -18.36 -7.16 0.72
CA LEU A 30 -18.85 -6.83 -0.62
C LEU A 30 -19.05 -8.09 -1.46
N THR A 31 -18.13 -9.06 -1.37
CA THR A 31 -18.24 -10.34 -2.09
C THR A 31 -19.43 -11.15 -1.57
N ASP A 32 -19.58 -11.30 -0.26
CA ASP A 32 -20.69 -12.00 0.39
C ASP A 32 -22.05 -11.39 0.00
N SER A 33 -22.13 -10.06 -0.08
CA SER A 33 -23.36 -9.35 -0.46
C SER A 33 -23.84 -9.64 -1.89
N THR A 34 -22.95 -10.11 -2.77
CA THR A 34 -23.27 -10.41 -4.18
C THR A 34 -23.73 -11.84 -4.42
N GLY A 35 -23.62 -12.73 -3.42
CA GLY A 35 -23.94 -14.15 -3.57
C GLY A 35 -23.05 -14.88 -4.60
N GLN A 36 -22.03 -14.23 -5.15
CA GLN A 36 -21.05 -14.83 -6.04
C GLN A 36 -19.76 -15.12 -5.29
N PRO A 37 -19.18 -16.33 -5.42
CA PRO A 37 -17.88 -16.61 -4.83
C PRO A 37 -16.81 -15.77 -5.54
N LEU A 38 -16.24 -14.80 -4.82
CA LEU A 38 -15.14 -13.91 -5.22
C LEU A 38 -15.31 -13.27 -6.62
N ASP A 39 -15.95 -12.09 -6.67
CA ASP A 39 -15.99 -11.28 -7.89
C ASP A 39 -14.57 -10.76 -8.24
N LEU A 40 -14.03 -11.21 -9.37
CA LEU A 40 -12.72 -10.81 -9.88
C LEU A 40 -12.58 -9.29 -10.06
N ARG A 41 -13.70 -8.58 -10.26
CA ARG A 41 -13.73 -7.11 -10.37
C ARG A 41 -13.30 -6.42 -9.07
N LEU A 42 -13.53 -7.06 -7.93
CA LEU A 42 -13.11 -6.58 -6.63
C LEU A 42 -11.76 -7.18 -6.23
N LEU A 43 -11.59 -8.48 -6.51
CA LEU A 43 -10.41 -9.22 -6.10
C LEU A 43 -9.12 -8.69 -6.73
N ILE A 44 -9.13 -8.37 -8.02
CA ILE A 44 -7.93 -7.87 -8.70
C ILE A 44 -7.50 -6.53 -8.09
N PRO A 45 -8.29 -5.44 -8.15
CA PRO A 45 -7.84 -4.14 -7.66
C PRO A 45 -7.65 -4.12 -6.14
N GLY A 46 -8.48 -4.84 -5.39
CA GLY A 46 -8.38 -4.91 -3.94
C GLY A 46 -7.22 -5.79 -3.45
N GLY A 47 -6.86 -6.84 -4.19
CA GLY A 47 -5.65 -7.62 -3.94
C GLY A 47 -4.39 -6.79 -4.15
N VAL A 48 -4.35 -5.96 -5.21
CA VAL A 48 -3.25 -5.01 -5.45
C VAL A 48 -3.16 -3.99 -4.33
N LEU A 49 -4.29 -3.43 -3.88
CA LEU A 49 -4.34 -2.51 -2.74
C LEU A 49 -3.73 -3.12 -1.48
N ILE A 50 -4.20 -4.31 -1.07
CA ILE A 50 -3.70 -5.00 0.13
C ILE A 50 -2.21 -5.32 -0.01
N PHE A 51 -1.78 -5.76 -1.19
CA PHE A 51 -0.37 -6.06 -1.45
C PHE A 51 0.53 -4.83 -1.24
N ILE A 52 0.12 -3.65 -1.72
CA ILE A 52 0.85 -2.40 -1.52
C ILE A 52 0.87 -1.98 -0.05
N ILE A 53 -0.28 -2.08 0.65
CA ILE A 53 -0.36 -1.72 2.08
C ILE A 53 0.55 -2.64 2.91
N LEU A 54 0.57 -3.95 2.61
CA LEU A 54 1.45 -4.90 3.30
C LEU A 54 2.94 -4.62 3.02
N GLN A 55 3.29 -4.16 1.82
CA GLN A 55 4.65 -3.67 1.54
C GLN A 55 4.99 -2.43 2.35
N SER A 56 4.04 -1.48 2.49
CA SER A 56 4.19 -0.32 3.38
C SER A 56 4.43 -0.75 4.82
N ALA A 57 3.60 -1.64 5.35
CA ALA A 57 3.76 -2.20 6.69
C ALA A 57 5.14 -2.88 6.86
N GLY A 58 5.54 -3.73 5.92
CA GLY A 58 6.83 -4.41 5.94
C GLY A 58 8.01 -3.44 5.94
N TYR A 59 7.92 -2.34 5.20
CA TYR A 59 8.94 -1.30 5.18
C TYR A 59 9.07 -0.61 6.54
N TRP A 60 7.95 -0.19 7.15
CA TRP A 60 7.96 0.43 8.48
C TRP A 60 8.49 -0.50 9.56
N TYR A 61 8.14 -1.79 9.47
CA TYR A 61 8.67 -2.82 10.35
C TYR A 61 10.19 -2.98 10.21
N TYR A 62 10.72 -3.02 8.99
CA TYR A 62 12.16 -3.02 8.76
C TYR A 62 12.85 -1.79 9.37
N ARG A 63 12.28 -0.59 9.16
CA ARG A 63 12.81 0.65 9.74
C ARG A 63 12.78 0.64 11.26
N TYR A 64 11.73 0.06 11.85
CA TYR A 64 11.64 -0.15 13.30
C TYR A 64 12.77 -1.08 13.79
N GLN A 65 13.01 -2.21 13.11
CA GLN A 65 14.10 -3.13 13.46
C GLN A 65 15.47 -2.48 13.35
N LEU A 66 15.72 -1.69 12.29
CA LEU A 66 16.99 -1.00 12.09
C LEU A 66 17.27 0.05 13.18
N VAL A 67 16.21 0.64 13.76
CA VAL A 67 16.34 1.54 14.92
C VAL A 67 16.64 0.77 16.20
N ASP A 68 16.11 -0.44 16.35
CA ASP A 68 16.31 -1.29 17.52
C ASP A 68 17.71 -1.95 17.51
N ASN A 69 18.13 -2.43 16.34
CA ASN A 69 19.40 -3.12 16.13
C ASN A 69 20.14 -2.54 14.90
N PRO A 70 20.79 -1.37 15.03
CA PRO A 70 21.47 -0.71 13.92
C PRO A 70 22.71 -1.46 13.41
N SER A 71 23.24 -2.40 14.19
CA SER A 71 24.47 -3.16 13.89
C SER A 71 24.26 -4.31 12.90
N ASP A 72 23.01 -4.70 12.62
CA ASP A 72 22.67 -5.82 11.73
C ASP A 72 21.68 -5.37 10.64
N PRO A 73 22.11 -4.52 9.70
CA PRO A 73 21.28 -4.14 8.56
C PRO A 73 21.10 -5.34 7.63
N MET A 74 19.85 -5.76 7.44
CA MET A 74 19.51 -6.76 6.43
C MET A 74 19.60 -6.16 5.02
N ASP A 75 20.79 -6.23 4.42
CA ASP A 75 21.09 -5.62 3.12
C ASP A 75 20.23 -6.13 1.96
N TRP A 76 19.61 -7.31 2.08
CA TRP A 76 18.73 -7.91 1.08
C TRP A 76 17.33 -7.28 1.02
N ILE A 77 16.91 -6.55 2.06
CA ILE A 77 15.55 -6.02 2.17
C ILE A 77 15.31 -4.89 1.15
N MET A 78 16.28 -4.01 0.93
CA MET A 78 16.13 -2.92 -0.06
C MET A 78 16.06 -3.41 -1.50
N PRO A 79 16.92 -4.36 -1.94
CA PRO A 79 16.75 -5.06 -3.21
C PRO A 79 15.37 -5.73 -3.35
N LEU A 80 14.88 -6.40 -2.29
CA LEU A 80 13.55 -7.01 -2.32
C LEU A 80 12.46 -5.97 -2.60
N PHE A 81 12.43 -4.86 -1.86
CA PHE A 81 11.45 -3.77 -2.11
C PHE A 81 11.58 -3.18 -3.51
N SER A 82 12.78 -3.10 -4.07
CA SER A 82 12.95 -2.67 -5.46
C SER A 82 12.36 -3.65 -6.47
N VAL A 83 12.35 -4.95 -6.18
CA VAL A 83 11.71 -5.97 -7.02
C VAL A 83 10.19 -5.91 -6.85
N LEU A 84 9.70 -5.83 -5.60
CA LEU A 84 8.28 -5.72 -5.31
C LEU A 84 7.66 -4.48 -5.98
N LYS A 85 8.39 -3.37 -6.04
CA LYS A 85 8.00 -2.18 -6.81
C LYS A 85 7.76 -2.45 -8.29
N LYS A 86 8.62 -3.26 -8.92
CA LYS A 86 8.44 -3.62 -10.33
C LYS A 86 7.23 -4.53 -10.50
N LEU A 87 6.96 -5.39 -9.51
CA LEU A 87 5.77 -6.24 -9.49
C LEU A 87 4.49 -5.41 -9.33
N ASP A 88 4.49 -4.35 -8.51
CA ASP A 88 3.34 -3.46 -8.38
C ASP A 88 2.92 -2.88 -9.73
N LEU A 89 3.88 -2.42 -10.54
CA LEU A 89 3.61 -1.91 -11.88
C LEU A 89 2.99 -2.99 -12.79
N ALA A 90 3.48 -4.22 -12.72
CA ALA A 90 2.90 -5.33 -13.47
C ALA A 90 1.47 -5.64 -13.00
N PHE A 91 1.22 -5.58 -11.70
CA PHE A 91 -0.11 -5.79 -11.12
C PHE A 91 -1.09 -4.68 -11.47
N PHE A 92 -0.64 -3.42 -11.58
CA PHE A 92 -1.49 -2.34 -12.08
C PHE A 92 -2.00 -2.59 -13.49
N CYS A 93 -1.22 -3.25 -14.36
CA CYS A 93 -1.67 -3.58 -15.70
C CYS A 93 -2.79 -4.62 -15.74
N LEU A 94 -2.94 -5.47 -14.70
CA LEU A 94 -3.93 -6.54 -14.71
C LEU A 94 -5.37 -6.02 -14.75
N TYR A 95 -5.68 -4.95 -13.99
CA TYR A 95 -7.05 -4.46 -13.90
C TYR A 95 -7.54 -3.77 -15.19
N PRO A 96 -6.78 -2.86 -15.83
CA PRO A 96 -7.12 -2.33 -17.15
C PRO A 96 -7.25 -3.42 -18.23
N LEU A 97 -6.37 -4.44 -18.22
CA LEU A 97 -6.49 -5.56 -19.15
C LEU A 97 -7.78 -6.36 -18.92
N TYR A 98 -8.16 -6.57 -17.66
CA TYR A 98 -9.42 -7.21 -17.32
C TYR A 98 -10.64 -6.37 -17.76
N LEU A 99 -10.59 -5.04 -17.60
CA LEU A 99 -11.64 -4.15 -18.10
C LEU A 99 -11.75 -4.18 -19.63
N LEU A 100 -10.62 -4.22 -20.35
CA LEU A 100 -10.60 -4.38 -21.81
C LEU A 100 -11.20 -5.72 -22.24
N TYR A 101 -10.87 -6.81 -21.52
CA TYR A 101 -11.49 -8.12 -21.73
C TYR A 101 -13.02 -8.06 -21.56
N LEU A 102 -13.51 -7.43 -20.49
CA LEU A 102 -14.94 -7.27 -20.27
C LEU A 102 -15.60 -6.42 -21.35
N LEU A 103 -14.95 -5.34 -21.78
CA LEU A 103 -15.48 -4.45 -22.82
C LEU A 103 -15.65 -5.15 -24.17
N ILE A 104 -14.67 -5.99 -24.57
CA ILE A 104 -14.67 -6.66 -25.88
C ILE A 104 -15.54 -7.91 -25.88
N LEU A 105 -15.44 -8.75 -24.84
CA LEU A 105 -16.02 -10.09 -24.84
C LEU A 105 -17.30 -10.23 -24.01
N LYS A 106 -17.57 -9.31 -23.07
CA LYS A 106 -18.73 -9.37 -22.18
C LYS A 106 -19.30 -7.97 -21.84
N PRO A 107 -19.71 -7.16 -22.83
CA PRO A 107 -20.11 -5.76 -22.62
C PRO A 107 -21.28 -5.59 -21.64
N ASP A 108 -22.23 -6.54 -21.60
CA ASP A 108 -23.36 -6.50 -20.65
C ASP A 108 -22.89 -6.53 -19.18
N THR A 109 -21.73 -7.14 -18.95
CA THR A 109 -21.14 -7.28 -17.63
C THR A 109 -20.21 -6.10 -17.27
N PHE A 110 -19.95 -5.20 -18.21
CA PHE A 110 -19.09 -4.04 -18.02
C PHE A 110 -19.77 -2.93 -17.19
N PHE A 111 -21.09 -2.75 -17.32
CA PHE A 111 -21.84 -1.72 -16.59
C PHE A 111 -22.36 -2.17 -15.21
N MET A 112 -21.89 -3.30 -14.69
CA MET A 112 -22.28 -3.76 -13.35
C MET A 112 -21.66 -2.90 -12.24
N THR A 113 -22.41 -2.66 -11.16
CA THR A 113 -22.00 -1.86 -10.00
C THR A 113 -20.66 -2.31 -9.41
N MET A 114 -20.33 -3.61 -9.49
CA MET A 114 -19.06 -4.14 -9.00
C MET A 114 -17.84 -3.59 -9.72
N ASN A 115 -17.95 -3.18 -10.99
CA ASN A 115 -16.86 -2.48 -11.68
C ASN A 115 -16.63 -1.08 -11.13
N ILE A 116 -17.67 -0.39 -10.65
CA ILE A 116 -17.53 0.92 -10.00
C ILE A 116 -16.74 0.75 -8.70
N PHE A 117 -17.11 -0.23 -7.87
CA PHE A 117 -16.35 -0.54 -6.65
C PHE A 117 -14.92 -0.99 -6.95
N GLY A 118 -14.72 -1.80 -7.99
CA GLY A 118 -13.38 -2.19 -8.44
C GLY A 118 -12.54 -1.00 -8.91
N LEU A 119 -13.14 -0.04 -9.63
CA LEU A 119 -12.47 1.20 -10.04
C LEU A 119 -12.11 2.08 -8.83
N ILE A 120 -12.97 2.15 -7.82
CA ILE A 120 -12.68 2.86 -6.57
C ILE A 120 -11.48 2.21 -5.86
N LEU A 121 -11.49 0.88 -5.70
CA LEU A 121 -10.37 0.13 -5.12
C LEU A 121 -9.08 0.32 -5.92
N TYR A 122 -9.18 0.39 -7.25
CA TYR A 122 -8.06 0.64 -8.14
C TYR A 122 -7.51 2.07 -8.00
N ALA A 123 -8.38 3.06 -7.84
CA ALA A 123 -7.95 4.42 -7.55
C ALA A 123 -7.25 4.51 -6.19
N PHE A 124 -7.79 3.85 -5.16
CA PHE A 124 -7.15 3.76 -3.85
C PHE A 124 -5.80 3.06 -3.92
N SER A 125 -5.65 1.98 -4.69
CA SER A 125 -4.35 1.32 -4.83
C SER A 125 -3.32 2.19 -5.52
N ILE A 126 -3.71 3.00 -6.50
CA ILE A 126 -2.83 4.02 -7.10
C ILE A 126 -2.43 5.07 -6.06
N ILE A 127 -3.38 5.59 -5.27
CA ILE A 127 -3.09 6.58 -4.22
C ILE A 127 -2.12 5.99 -3.19
N GLU A 128 -2.36 4.77 -2.71
CA GLU A 128 -1.49 4.09 -1.76
C GLU A 128 -0.12 3.78 -2.34
N TYR A 129 -0.04 3.40 -3.62
CA TYR A 129 1.23 3.27 -4.33
C TYR A 129 2.00 4.59 -4.26
N TYR A 130 1.38 5.70 -4.68
CA TYR A 130 2.05 7.00 -4.61
C TYR A 130 2.42 7.40 -3.18
N ASN A 131 1.55 7.19 -2.19
CA ASN A 131 1.85 7.51 -0.79
C ASN A 131 3.04 6.69 -0.27
N TYR A 132 3.05 5.39 -0.55
CA TYR A 132 4.17 4.52 -0.20
C TYR A 132 5.47 4.96 -0.88
N TYR A 133 5.46 5.25 -2.18
CA TYR A 133 6.68 5.61 -2.90
C TYR A 133 7.15 7.04 -2.62
N TYR A 134 6.23 7.99 -2.48
CA TYR A 134 6.53 9.39 -2.23
C TYR A 134 6.96 9.61 -0.79
N TYR A 135 6.22 9.07 0.19
CA TYR A 135 6.54 9.27 1.61
C TYR A 135 7.45 8.19 2.19
N SER A 136 7.28 6.92 1.84
CA SER A 136 8.03 5.84 2.52
C SER A 136 9.37 5.53 1.85
N VAL A 137 9.42 5.42 0.52
CA VAL A 137 10.66 5.08 -0.20
C VAL A 137 11.60 6.28 -0.36
N GLN A 138 11.12 7.52 -0.42
CA GLN A 138 12.02 8.69 -0.36
C GLN A 138 12.69 8.86 1.01
N ILE A 139 12.12 8.31 2.09
CA ILE A 139 12.83 8.15 3.38
C ILE A 139 14.03 7.18 3.23
N GLY A 140 14.12 6.40 2.14
CA GLY A 140 15.30 5.62 1.75
C GLY A 140 16.40 6.45 1.06
N VAL A 141 16.08 7.60 0.47
CA VAL A 141 17.07 8.59 -0.02
C VAL A 141 17.73 9.35 1.16
N ILE A 142 17.16 9.23 2.37
CA ILE A 142 17.76 9.63 3.67
C ILE A 142 18.92 8.71 4.07
N LYS A 143 19.56 7.97 3.15
CA LYS A 143 20.95 7.54 3.38
C LYS A 143 21.93 8.72 3.37
N LYS A 144 21.50 9.95 3.04
CA LYS A 144 22.33 11.17 3.09
C LYS A 144 21.84 12.32 3.97
N LYS A 145 20.68 12.22 4.62
CA LYS A 145 20.13 13.34 5.40
C LYS A 145 20.11 13.04 6.89
N VAL A 146 20.77 13.92 7.63
CA VAL A 146 21.07 13.85 9.06
C VAL A 146 19.77 13.64 9.87
N PRO A 147 19.78 12.94 11.03
CA PRO A 147 18.60 12.66 11.85
C PRO A 147 17.71 13.86 12.23
N SER A 148 18.21 15.09 12.08
CA SER A 148 17.47 16.34 12.26
C SER A 148 16.40 16.58 11.20
N GLU A 149 16.58 16.10 9.97
CA GLU A 149 15.63 16.32 8.87
C GLU A 149 14.42 15.37 8.94
N LEU A 150 14.61 14.17 9.49
CA LEU A 150 13.54 13.19 9.71
C LEU A 150 12.44 13.75 10.67
N ARG A 151 12.85 14.51 11.69
CA ARG A 151 11.91 15.19 12.60
C ARG A 151 11.15 16.33 11.92
N LEU A 152 11.80 17.03 11.00
CA LEU A 152 11.20 18.13 10.23
C LEU A 152 10.13 17.60 9.28
N GLU A 153 10.39 16.49 8.59
CA GLU A 153 9.42 15.87 7.68
C GLU A 153 8.25 15.22 8.44
N LEU A 154 8.49 14.57 9.59
CA LEU A 154 7.42 14.08 10.47
C LEU A 154 6.52 15.22 10.96
N SER A 155 7.09 16.38 11.29
CA SER A 155 6.32 17.57 11.69
C SER A 155 5.52 18.19 10.52
N HIS A 156 6.01 18.05 9.28
CA HIS A 156 5.29 18.46 8.08
C HIS A 156 4.12 17.53 7.77
N TYR A 157 4.30 16.21 7.91
CA TYR A 157 3.23 15.22 7.73
C TYR A 157 2.09 15.40 8.74
N GLU A 158 2.41 15.71 10.00
CA GLU A 158 1.40 16.04 11.02
C GLU A 158 0.63 17.33 10.72
N LYS A 159 1.27 18.32 10.08
CA LYS A 159 0.61 19.55 9.62
C LYS A 159 -0.32 19.33 8.43
N THR A 160 0.04 18.46 7.49
CA THR A 160 -0.76 18.21 6.28
C THR A 160 -2.00 17.36 6.57
N LYS A 161 -2.04 16.60 7.67
CA LYS A 161 -3.25 15.87 8.13
C LYS A 161 -4.26 16.72 8.93
N LEU A 162 -3.94 17.98 9.22
CA LEU A 162 -4.75 18.90 10.04
C LEU A 162 -5.45 20.00 9.22
N ILE A 163 -5.51 19.86 7.89
CA ILE A 163 -6.27 20.74 6.98
C ILE A 163 -7.37 19.93 6.32
#